data_AF-A0A4R3SSK2-F1
#
_entry.id   AF-A0A4R3SSK2-F1
#
_cell.length_a   1.000
_cell.length_b   1.000
_cell.length_c   1.000
_cell.angle_alpha   90.00
_cell.angle_beta   90.00
_cell.angle_gamma   90.00
#
_symmetry.space_group_name_H-M   'P 1'
#
loop_
_entity.id
_entity.type
_entity.pdbx_description
1 polymer ?
#
loop_
_entity_poly.entity_id
_entity_poly.type
_entity_poly.pdbx_seq_one_letter_code
_entity_poly.pdbx_strand_id
1 'polypeptide(L)'
;MRTQHDLNLASITITGQRKIGVNGNALLAGPRSSYPVTRGWAEKIHVVCPSAEGLYYTSYQYGPEFAVLLFGDRVPDDILEGLSKRDIADPICHGEIQKLAVSLSIDYEGV
;
A
#
# COMPACT_ATOMS: atom_id res chain seq x y z
N MET A 1 -6.53 -11.44 -3.91
CA MET A 1 -6.17 -11.72 -2.51
C MET A 1 -7.43 -11.62 -1.67
N ARG A 2 -7.53 -12.43 -0.63
CA ARG A 2 -8.60 -12.36 0.38
C ARG A 2 -7.96 -12.33 1.77
N THR A 3 -8.59 -11.67 2.74
CA THR A 3 -8.16 -11.71 4.14
C THR A 3 -8.86 -12.86 4.86
N GLN A 4 -8.17 -13.50 5.81
CA GLN A 4 -8.76 -14.59 6.61
C GLN A 4 -9.79 -14.09 7.62
N HIS A 5 -9.74 -12.81 7.97
CA HIS A 5 -10.72 -12.13 8.81
C HIS A 5 -10.86 -10.65 8.43
N ASP A 6 -11.82 -9.98 9.06
CA ASP A 6 -12.01 -8.54 8.93
C ASP A 6 -10.88 -7.79 9.64
N LEU A 7 -10.17 -6.94 8.89
CA LEU A 7 -9.04 -6.17 9.42
C LEU A 7 -9.48 -4.86 10.07
N ASN A 8 -8.91 -4.55 11.24
CA ASN A 8 -9.06 -3.25 11.87
C ASN A 8 -8.04 -2.24 11.32
N LEU A 9 -8.42 -1.52 10.27
CA LEU A 9 -7.54 -0.59 9.57
C LEU A 9 -7.79 0.88 9.98
N ALA A 10 -6.71 1.60 10.31
CA ALA A 10 -6.78 3.04 10.46
C ALA A 10 -6.92 3.72 9.09
N SER A 11 -8.03 4.41 8.87
CA SER A 11 -8.26 5.16 7.63
C SER A 11 -7.51 6.48 7.66
N ILE A 12 -6.47 6.58 6.83
CA ILE A 12 -5.75 7.84 6.56
C ILE A 12 -6.09 8.40 5.17
N THR A 13 -7.27 8.04 4.64
CA THR A 13 -7.84 8.70 3.47
C THR A 13 -8.07 10.19 3.72
N ILE A 14 -8.31 10.96 2.66
CA ILE A 14 -8.73 12.37 2.75
C ILE A 14 -9.93 12.51 3.71
N THR A 15 -10.92 11.62 3.59
CA THR A 15 -12.10 11.64 4.47
C THR A 15 -11.73 11.35 5.91
N GLY A 16 -10.84 10.38 6.18
CA GLY A 16 -10.36 10.07 7.53
C GLY A 16 -9.59 11.24 8.15
N GLN A 17 -8.68 11.84 7.39
CA GLN A 17 -7.91 13.02 7.79
C GLN A 17 -8.82 14.21 8.14
N ARG A 18 -9.83 14.48 7.32
CA ARG A 18 -10.79 15.57 7.58
C ARG A 18 -11.56 15.40 8.88
N LYS A 19 -11.89 14.16 9.28
CA LYS A 19 -12.60 13.88 10.54
C LYS A 19 -11.79 14.28 11.78
N ILE A 20 -10.47 14.37 11.67
CA ILE A 20 -9.56 14.78 12.75
C ILE A 20 -9.00 16.20 12.53
N GLY A 21 -9.62 16.99 11.64
CA GLY A 21 -9.24 18.38 11.39
C GLY A 21 -8.01 18.56 10.50
N VAL A 22 -7.48 17.49 9.90
CA VAL A 22 -6.39 17.59 8.92
C VAL A 22 -6.98 18.03 7.58
N ASN A 23 -6.41 19.08 7.00
CA ASN A 23 -6.88 19.62 5.73
C ASN A 23 -6.32 18.82 4.54
N GLY A 24 -7.18 18.48 3.58
CA GLY A 24 -6.80 17.79 2.35
C GLY A 24 -6.24 16.39 2.59
N ASN A 25 -5.11 16.09 1.94
CA ASN A 25 -4.41 14.81 2.05
C ASN A 25 -3.02 14.98 2.70
N ALA A 26 -2.88 15.91 3.65
CA ALA A 26 -1.58 16.38 4.13
C ALA A 26 -0.66 15.27 4.67
N LEU A 27 -1.20 14.16 5.20
CA LEU A 27 -0.38 13.04 5.68
C LEU A 27 0.30 12.24 4.57
N LEU A 28 -0.22 12.32 3.34
CA LEU A 28 0.22 11.52 2.19
C LEU A 28 0.64 12.36 0.99
N ALA A 29 0.34 13.66 0.99
CA ALA A 29 0.64 14.56 -0.10
C ALA A 29 2.13 14.94 -0.10
N GLY A 30 2.70 15.02 -1.31
CA GLY A 30 4.04 15.54 -1.53
C GLY A 30 4.83 14.76 -2.57
N PRO A 31 5.99 15.30 -2.97
CA PRO A 31 6.93 14.61 -3.86
C PRO A 31 7.53 13.37 -3.18
N ARG A 32 8.25 12.53 -3.93
CA ARG A 32 8.95 11.34 -3.38
C ARG A 32 9.82 11.63 -2.15
N SER A 33 10.35 12.85 -2.02
CA SER A 33 11.13 13.27 -0.85
C SER A 33 10.31 13.35 0.45
N SER A 34 8.98 13.37 0.40
CA SER A 34 8.11 13.32 1.59
C SER A 34 7.85 11.90 2.10
N TYR A 35 8.30 10.86 1.38
CA TYR A 35 8.04 9.46 1.78
C TYR A 35 8.53 9.10 3.19
N PRO A 36 9.67 9.62 3.69
CA PRO A 36 10.06 9.42 5.09
C PRO A 36 9.03 9.97 6.09
N VAL A 37 8.37 11.09 5.76
CA VAL A 37 7.30 11.65 6.61
C VAL A 37 6.06 10.75 6.58
N THR A 38 5.65 10.28 5.40
CA THR A 38 4.56 9.31 5.25
C THR A 38 4.81 8.04 6.06
N ARG A 39 6.05 7.52 6.01
CA ARG A 39 6.47 6.38 6.85
C ARG A 39 6.38 6.71 8.34
N GLY A 40 6.87 7.88 8.75
CA GLY A 40 6.82 8.31 10.15
C GLY A 40 5.40 8.38 10.71
N TRP A 41 4.40 8.69 9.89
CA TRP A 41 2.99 8.58 10.30
C TRP A 41 2.58 7.13 10.54
N ALA A 42 2.94 6.20 9.65
CA ALA A 42 2.63 4.78 9.83
C ALA A 42 3.26 4.21 11.11
N GLU A 43 4.52 4.53 11.37
CA GLU A 43 5.25 4.11 12.58
C GLU A 43 4.61 4.69 13.85
N LYS A 44 4.23 5.97 13.83
CA LYS A 44 3.54 6.59 14.98
C LYS A 44 2.16 5.99 15.20
N ILE A 45 1.37 5.77 14.14
CA ILE A 45 0.05 5.15 14.23
C ILE A 45 0.17 3.73 14.77
N HIS A 46 1.17 2.96 14.33
CA HIS A 46 1.50 1.67 14.93
C HIS A 46 1.64 1.85 16.45
N VAL A 47 2.59 2.67 16.91
CA VAL A 47 2.84 2.85 18.36
C VAL A 47 1.61 3.31 19.15
N VAL A 48 0.85 4.31 18.65
CA VAL A 48 -0.21 4.97 19.44
C VAL A 48 -1.60 4.32 19.29
N CYS A 49 -1.82 3.52 18.25
CA CYS A 49 -3.09 2.83 17.99
C CYS A 49 -2.86 1.30 18.03
N PRO A 50 -2.76 0.68 19.21
CA PRO A 50 -2.38 -0.74 19.32
C PRO A 50 -3.43 -1.70 18.73
N SER A 51 -4.69 -1.27 18.63
CA SER A 51 -5.76 -2.08 18.02
C SER A 51 -5.77 -2.04 16.50
N ALA A 52 -5.03 -1.13 15.86
CA ALA A 52 -4.96 -1.06 14.41
C ALA A 52 -4.00 -2.14 13.90
N GLU A 53 -4.49 -2.97 12.98
CA GLU A 53 -3.73 -4.04 12.31
C GLU A 53 -3.05 -3.53 11.02
N GLY A 54 -3.35 -2.29 10.64
CA GLY A 54 -2.81 -1.68 9.45
C GLY A 54 -3.40 -0.32 9.12
N LEU A 55 -3.11 0.16 7.92
CA LEU A 55 -3.57 1.43 7.37
C LEU A 55 -4.34 1.18 6.07
N TYR A 56 -5.33 2.05 5.84
CA TYR A 56 -6.09 2.12 4.60
C TYR A 56 -6.02 3.54 4.05
N TYR A 57 -5.58 3.70 2.80
CA TYR A 57 -5.32 5.03 2.23
C TYR A 57 -5.53 5.10 0.72
N THR A 58 -5.79 6.30 0.19
CA THR A 58 -5.89 6.53 -1.25
C THR A 58 -4.49 6.66 -1.85
N SER A 59 -4.17 5.87 -2.88
CA SER A 59 -2.86 5.93 -3.52
C SER A 59 -2.74 7.17 -4.40
N TYR A 60 -1.87 8.10 -4.02
CA TYR A 60 -1.68 9.34 -4.79
C TYR A 60 -1.17 9.09 -6.22
N GLN A 61 -0.37 8.03 -6.42
CA GLN A 61 0.21 7.71 -7.74
C GLN A 61 -0.73 6.90 -8.65
N TYR A 62 -1.65 6.11 -8.09
CA TYR A 62 -2.43 5.12 -8.83
C TYR A 62 -3.94 5.42 -8.91
N GLY A 63 -4.36 6.64 -8.54
CA GLY A 63 -5.73 7.11 -8.80
C GLY A 63 -6.76 6.69 -7.73
N PRO A 64 -8.03 6.43 -8.09
CA PRO A 64 -9.14 6.25 -7.12
C PRO A 64 -9.02 4.99 -6.27
N GLU A 65 -8.02 4.16 -6.54
CA GLU A 65 -7.77 2.93 -5.81
C GLU A 65 -7.13 3.21 -4.45
N PHE A 66 -7.47 2.34 -3.52
CA PHE A 66 -6.90 2.36 -2.18
C PHE A 66 -5.73 1.39 -2.11
N ALA A 67 -4.82 1.69 -1.19
CA ALA A 67 -3.78 0.81 -0.76
C ALA A 67 -4.01 0.43 0.71
N VAL A 68 -3.53 -0.77 1.05
CA VAL A 68 -3.52 -1.29 2.41
C VAL A 68 -2.07 -1.55 2.81
N LEU A 69 -1.72 -1.15 4.02
CA LEU A 69 -0.48 -1.52 4.70
C LEU A 69 -0.86 -2.35 5.92
N LEU A 70 -0.25 -3.51 6.11
CA LEU A 70 -0.44 -4.32 7.31
C LEU A 70 0.77 -4.20 8.23
N PHE A 71 0.51 -4.16 9.53
CA PHE A 71 1.55 -4.25 10.55
C PHE A 71 1.81 -5.72 10.84
N GLY A 72 2.94 -6.24 10.32
CA GLY A 72 3.23 -7.68 10.34
C GLY A 72 3.31 -8.31 11.73
N ASP A 73 3.58 -7.52 12.77
CA ASP A 73 3.57 -7.97 14.16
C ASP A 73 2.16 -8.06 14.78
N ARG A 74 1.12 -7.63 14.04
CA ARG A 74 -0.27 -7.55 14.52
C ARG A 74 -1.24 -8.42 13.73
N VAL A 75 -0.76 -9.07 12.68
CA VAL A 75 -1.55 -9.99 11.87
C VAL A 75 -0.81 -11.33 11.81
N PRO A 76 -1.54 -12.45 11.73
CA PRO A 76 -0.90 -13.75 11.57
C PRO A 76 -0.30 -13.91 10.17
N ASP A 77 0.68 -14.80 10.02
CA ASP A 77 1.39 -15.02 8.74
C ASP A 77 0.45 -15.46 7.60
N ASP A 78 -0.66 -16.11 7.93
CA ASP A 78 -1.67 -16.61 6.99
C ASP A 78 -2.80 -15.60 6.71
N ILE A 79 -2.70 -14.36 7.22
CA ILE A 79 -3.74 -13.33 7.07
C ILE A 79 -4.17 -13.09 5.63
N LEU A 80 -3.27 -13.28 4.67
CA LEU A 80 -3.53 -13.10 3.24
C LEU A 80 -3.59 -14.44 2.51
N GLU A 81 -4.72 -14.72 1.89
CA GLU A 81 -4.89 -15.81 0.96
C GLU A 81 -4.72 -15.32 -0.48
N GLY A 82 -3.73 -15.88 -1.18
CA GLY A 82 -3.59 -15.68 -2.61
C GLY A 82 -4.74 -16.35 -3.37
N LEU A 83 -5.64 -15.56 -3.97
CA LEU A 83 -6.70 -16.10 -4.83
C LEU A 83 -6.17 -16.63 -6.17
N SER A 84 -5.07 -16.06 -6.62
CA SER A 84 -4.32 -16.49 -7.79
C SER A 84 -2.87 -16.02 -7.64
N LYS A 85 -1.96 -16.75 -8.28
CA LYS A 85 -0.56 -16.39 -8.40
C LYS A 85 -0.16 -16.60 -9.85
N ARG A 86 0.57 -15.64 -10.41
CA ARG A 86 1.29 -15.81 -11.67
C ARG A 86 2.77 -15.75 -11.34
N ASP A 87 3.53 -16.72 -11.83
CA ASP A 87 4.98 -16.65 -11.74
C ASP A 87 5.45 -15.54 -12.68
N ILE A 88 6.33 -14.65 -12.23
CA ILE A 88 6.91 -13.62 -13.09
C ILE A 88 7.80 -14.25 -14.16
N ALA A 89 8.34 -15.44 -13.91
CA ALA A 89 9.12 -16.22 -14.88
C ALA A 89 8.23 -16.95 -15.91
N ASP A 90 6.91 -16.99 -15.74
CA ASP A 90 6.01 -17.46 -16.80
C ASP A 90 6.18 -16.59 -18.06
N PRO A 91 6.34 -17.16 -19.27
CA PRO A 91 6.64 -16.37 -20.47
C PRO A 91 5.62 -15.27 -20.79
N ILE A 92 4.33 -15.49 -20.50
CA ILE A 92 3.28 -14.50 -20.75
C ILE A 92 3.40 -13.38 -19.73
N CYS A 93 3.49 -13.72 -18.44
CA CYS A 93 3.65 -12.73 -17.37
C CYS A 93 4.95 -11.93 -17.54
N HIS A 94 6.06 -12.59 -17.89
CA HIS A 94 7.34 -11.95 -18.19
C HIS A 94 7.20 -10.92 -19.31
N GLY A 95 6.58 -11.30 -20.44
CA GLY A 95 6.36 -10.40 -21.57
C GLY A 95 5.45 -9.21 -21.23
N GLU A 96 4.44 -9.40 -20.37
CA GLU A 96 3.61 -8.31 -19.84
C GLU A 96 4.42 -7.33 -18.98
N ILE A 97 5.24 -7.85 -18.06
CA ILE A 97 6.09 -7.04 -17.17
C ILE A 97 7.16 -6.28 -17.96
N GLN A 98 7.76 -6.89 -18.98
CA GLN A 98 8.74 -6.22 -19.84
C GLN A 98 8.11 -5.03 -20.58
N LYS A 99 6.90 -5.20 -21.13
CA LYS A 99 6.15 -4.09 -21.75
C LYS A 99 5.87 -2.96 -20.76
N LEU A 100 5.50 -3.30 -19.53
CA LEU A 100 5.27 -2.32 -18.47
C LEU A 100 6.57 -1.57 -18.14
N ALA A 101 7.69 -2.28 -17.98
CA ALA A 101 8.99 -1.67 -17.69
C ALA A 101 9.41 -0.67 -18.78
N VAL A 102 9.24 -1.02 -20.06
CA VAL A 102 9.48 -0.10 -21.18
C VAL A 102 8.61 1.15 -21.07
N SER A 103 7.32 1.00 -20.77
CA SER A 103 6.41 2.15 -20.64
C SER A 103 6.77 3.09 -19.48
N LEU A 104 7.46 2.56 -18.46
CA LEU A 104 7.91 3.29 -17.28
C LEU A 104 9.37 3.76 -17.39
N SER A 105 10.03 3.54 -18.54
CA SER A 105 11.47 3.81 -18.72
C SER A 105 12.34 3.15 -17.64
N ILE A 106 11.98 1.94 -17.23
CA ILE A 106 12.76 1.11 -16.32
C ILE A 106 13.66 0.22 -17.18
N ASP A 107 14.96 0.27 -16.93
CA ASP A 107 15.92 -0.65 -17.54
C ASP A 107 15.62 -2.07 -17.05
N TYR A 108 15.18 -2.92 -17.98
CA TYR A 108 14.84 -4.31 -17.74
C TYR A 108 15.74 -5.16 -18.63
N GLU A 109 16.83 -5.65 -18.06
CA GLU A 109 17.74 -6.57 -18.77
C GLU A 109 16.99 -7.89 -19.02
N GLY A 110 16.89 -8.29 -20.29
CA GLY A 110 16.34 -9.59 -20.65
C GLY A 110 17.26 -10.69 -20.15
N VAL A 111 16.70 -11.65 -19.39
CA VAL A 111 17.38 -12.87 -18.97
C VAL A 111 17.02 -14.01 -19.91
#